data_AF-A0A414SK18-F1
#
_entry.id   AF-A0A414SK18-F1
#
_cell.length_a   1.000
_cell.length_b   1.000
_cell.length_c   1.000
_cell.angle_alpha   90.00
_cell.angle_beta   90.00
_cell.angle_gamma   90.00
#
_symmetry.space_group_name_H-M   'P 1'
#
loop_
_entity.id
_entity.type
_entity.pdbx_description
1 polymer ?
#
loop_
_entity_poly.entity_id
_entity_poly.type
_entity_poly.pdbx_seq_one_letter_code
_entity_poly.pdbx_strand_id
1 'polypeptide(L)'
;MANILILRSANTGENDIKTVYSSEKLENGFAVALGEVSKERKTKGAYKGAAPAAKTDVIALVYNADVPVLEDAMGNTYKGVTSDPRNIVFPENTPVNAWVPGKAAEIAMTEVAGTADQAKYVIYKASSMKPEYAKDTTDALIAFKITGNGFVSIGNERVKTVEMIHIELA
;
A
#
# COMPACT_ATOMS: atom_id res chain seq x y z
N MET A 1 1.47 9.73 11.22
CA MET A 1 1.93 8.38 11.59
C MET A 1 1.89 7.55 10.32
N ALA A 2 2.88 6.69 10.02
CA ALA A 2 2.82 5.92 8.77
C ALA A 2 1.77 4.81 8.87
N ASN A 3 1.13 4.51 7.75
CA ASN A 3 0.06 3.52 7.68
C ASN A 3 0.63 2.09 7.73
N ILE A 4 -0.14 1.14 8.27
CA ILE A 4 0.13 -0.29 8.18
C ILE A 4 -0.99 -0.92 7.37
N LEU A 5 -0.66 -1.40 6.18
CA LEU A 5 -1.55 -2.27 5.41
C LEU A 5 -1.39 -3.71 5.89
N ILE A 6 -2.51 -4.34 6.25
CA ILE A 6 -2.61 -5.74 6.63
C ILE A 6 -3.47 -6.46 5.59
N LEU A 7 -2.90 -7.46 4.94
CA LEU A 7 -3.62 -8.36 4.02
C LEU A 7 -4.30 -9.46 4.86
N ARG A 8 -5.64 -9.52 4.90
CA ARG A 8 -6.38 -10.49 5.72
C ARG A 8 -6.81 -11.71 4.91
N SER A 9 -7.66 -11.47 3.92
CA SER A 9 -8.09 -12.44 2.92
C SER A 9 -7.79 -11.84 1.55
N ALA A 10 -6.51 -11.55 1.33
CA ALA A 10 -6.05 -11.10 0.03
C ALA A 10 -5.97 -12.31 -0.90
N ASN A 11 -6.45 -12.14 -2.13
CA ASN A 11 -6.05 -13.03 -3.21
C ASN A 11 -4.54 -12.83 -3.37
N THR A 12 -3.74 -13.79 -2.93
CA THR A 12 -2.27 -13.74 -2.89
C THR A 12 -1.68 -14.84 -3.76
N GLY A 13 -2.13 -14.93 -5.01
CA GLY A 13 -1.38 -15.70 -6.01
C GLY A 13 -0.05 -15.01 -6.31
N GLU A 14 0.92 -15.75 -6.85
CA GLU A 14 2.21 -15.19 -7.30
C GLU A 14 2.03 -14.02 -8.29
N ASN A 15 0.91 -14.00 -9.02
CA ASN A 15 0.59 -12.94 -9.97
C ASN A 15 0.10 -11.64 -9.34
N ASP A 16 -0.27 -11.65 -8.07
CA ASP A 16 -0.87 -10.49 -7.39
C ASP A 16 0.18 -9.64 -6.68
N ILE A 17 1.39 -10.17 -6.47
CA ILE A 17 2.52 -9.43 -5.90
C ILE A 17 3.45 -8.95 -7.00
N LYS A 18 3.81 -7.67 -6.96
CA LYS A 18 4.74 -7.02 -7.88
C LYS A 18 5.85 -6.33 -7.10
N THR A 19 7.02 -6.24 -7.70
CA THR A 19 8.08 -5.38 -7.19
C THR A 19 8.00 -4.02 -7.88
N VAL A 20 7.97 -2.94 -7.12
CA VAL A 20 7.86 -1.58 -7.63
C VAL A 20 8.99 -0.71 -7.09
N TYR A 21 9.38 0.33 -7.82
CA TYR A 21 10.25 1.40 -7.33
C TYR A 21 9.68 2.74 -7.79
N SER A 22 9.90 3.81 -7.04
CA SER A 22 9.42 5.15 -7.38
C SER A 22 10.52 6.19 -7.22
N SER A 23 10.46 7.27 -8.00
CA SER A 23 11.26 8.47 -7.77
C SER A 23 10.79 9.29 -6.57
N GLU A 24 9.65 8.93 -6.00
CA GLU A 24 9.10 9.50 -4.77
C GLU A 24 9.26 8.51 -3.61
N LYS A 25 9.25 9.04 -2.38
CA LYS A 25 9.24 8.20 -1.18
C LYS A 25 7.92 7.44 -1.08
N LEU A 26 8.01 6.14 -0.83
CA LEU A 26 6.84 5.28 -0.66
C LEU A 26 6.64 4.95 0.82
N GLU A 27 5.38 4.79 1.19
CA GLU A 27 4.97 4.30 2.50
C GLU A 27 4.01 3.12 2.34
N ASN A 28 3.91 2.31 3.38
CA ASN A 28 2.99 1.19 3.41
C ASN A 28 1.52 1.68 3.25
N GLY A 29 0.73 1.00 2.43
CA GLY A 29 -0.62 1.40 2.04
C GLY A 29 -0.71 2.50 0.98
N PHE A 30 0.40 2.96 0.38
CA PHE A 30 0.33 3.83 -0.79
C PHE A 30 -0.12 3.07 -2.03
N ALA A 31 -0.98 3.67 -2.85
CA ALA A 31 -1.32 3.15 -4.17
C ALA A 31 -0.34 3.69 -5.22
N VAL A 32 0.14 2.78 -6.07
CA VAL A 32 1.02 3.11 -7.21
C VAL A 32 0.47 2.46 -8.48
N ALA A 33 0.46 3.20 -9.57
CA ALA A 33 0.22 2.65 -10.91
C ALA A 33 1.51 1.99 -11.42
N LEU A 34 1.38 0.79 -11.97
CA LEU A 34 2.50 0.03 -12.53
C LEU A 34 2.84 0.54 -13.93
N GLY A 35 4.02 1.14 -14.09
CA GLY A 35 4.55 1.57 -15.37
C GLY A 35 5.43 0.53 -16.05
N GLU A 36 6.49 0.97 -16.71
CA GLU A 36 7.44 0.08 -17.39
C GLU A 36 8.33 -0.69 -16.40
N VAL A 37 8.74 -1.89 -16.79
CA VAL A 37 9.72 -2.69 -16.04
C VAL A 37 11.13 -2.15 -16.28
N SER A 38 11.83 -1.81 -15.20
CA SER A 38 13.19 -1.27 -15.27
C SER A 38 14.20 -2.30 -15.76
N LYS A 39 15.14 -1.80 -16.58
CA LYS A 39 16.32 -2.51 -17.05
C LYS A 39 17.60 -2.11 -16.31
N GLU A 40 17.52 -1.13 -15.42
CA GLU A 40 18.68 -0.60 -14.69
C GLU A 40 19.15 -1.57 -13.63
N ARG A 41 20.46 -1.63 -13.39
CA ARG A 41 21.07 -2.63 -12.50
C ARG A 41 20.45 -2.70 -11.10
N LYS A 42 20.13 -1.55 -10.49
CA LYS A 42 19.64 -1.47 -9.11
C LYS A 42 18.13 -1.76 -8.96
N THR A 43 17.36 -1.56 -10.02
CA THR A 43 15.90 -1.70 -10.03
C THR A 43 15.41 -2.73 -11.04
N LYS A 44 16.32 -3.57 -11.55
CA LYS A 44 16.07 -4.50 -12.64
C LYS A 44 14.90 -5.42 -12.32
N GLY A 45 13.90 -5.45 -13.20
CA GLY A 45 12.72 -6.30 -13.03
C GLY A 45 11.63 -5.69 -12.14
N ALA A 46 11.87 -4.54 -11.49
CA ALA A 46 10.84 -3.79 -10.79
C ALA A 46 10.08 -2.86 -11.73
N TYR A 47 8.78 -2.70 -11.51
CA TYR A 47 7.94 -1.75 -12.22
C TYR A 47 8.21 -0.33 -11.71
N LYS A 48 8.31 0.64 -12.62
CA LYS A 48 8.34 2.05 -12.24
C LYS A 48 6.95 2.47 -11.77
N GLY A 49 6.82 2.72 -10.47
CA GLY A 49 5.60 3.18 -9.81
C GLY A 49 5.46 4.69 -9.88
N ALA A 50 4.23 5.17 -10.09
CA ALA A 50 3.85 6.57 -9.99
C ALA A 50 2.46 6.71 -9.36
N ALA A 51 2.07 7.93 -9.00
CA ALA A 51 0.71 8.17 -8.53
C ALA A 51 -0.30 7.74 -9.61
N PRO A 52 -1.34 6.96 -9.26
CA PRO A 52 -2.36 6.55 -10.23
C PRO A 52 -3.01 7.74 -10.92
N ALA A 53 -3.28 7.64 -12.23
CA ALA A 53 -3.84 8.74 -13.00
C ALA A 53 -5.22 8.40 -13.57
N ALA A 54 -5.47 7.13 -13.92
CA ALA A 54 -6.68 6.70 -14.60
C ALA A 54 -7.20 5.34 -14.12
N LYS A 55 -8.49 5.08 -14.36
CA LYS A 55 -9.14 3.79 -14.03
C LYS A 55 -8.57 2.60 -14.82
N THR A 56 -7.87 2.87 -15.93
CA THR A 56 -7.21 1.87 -16.77
C THR A 56 -5.85 1.44 -16.23
N ASP A 57 -5.31 2.14 -15.24
CA ASP A 57 -4.02 1.80 -14.65
C ASP A 57 -4.11 0.47 -13.89
N VAL A 58 -3.07 -0.34 -13.98
CA VAL A 58 -2.91 -1.46 -13.06
C VAL A 58 -2.34 -0.89 -11.77
N ILE A 59 -3.18 -0.81 -10.74
CA ILE A 59 -2.83 -0.17 -9.47
C ILE A 59 -2.51 -1.23 -8.42
N ALA A 60 -1.38 -1.06 -7.74
CA ALA A 60 -0.92 -1.91 -6.64
C ALA A 60 -0.77 -1.09 -5.36
N LEU A 61 -1.00 -1.72 -4.22
CA LEU A 61 -0.78 -1.14 -2.90
C LEU A 61 0.57 -1.57 -2.36
N VAL A 62 1.44 -0.60 -2.07
CA VAL A 62 2.71 -0.83 -1.39
C VAL A 62 2.43 -1.52 -0.06
N TYR A 63 3.04 -2.67 0.16
CA TYR A 63 2.85 -3.42 1.39
C TYR A 63 4.17 -4.06 1.83
N ASN A 64 4.35 -4.16 3.14
CA ASN A 64 5.52 -4.79 3.72
C ASN A 64 5.23 -6.29 3.94
N ALA A 65 5.67 -7.14 3.00
CA ALA A 65 5.49 -8.60 3.12
C ALA A 65 6.51 -9.25 4.05
N ASP A 66 7.76 -8.77 4.03
CA ASP A 66 8.77 -9.03 5.05
C ASP A 66 10.04 -8.25 4.69
N VAL A 67 10.58 -7.59 5.72
CA VAL A 67 11.93 -7.04 5.85
C VAL A 67 12.44 -6.14 4.70
N PRO A 68 12.33 -4.80 4.81
CA PRO A 68 13.10 -3.91 3.93
C PRO A 68 14.59 -4.25 4.03
N VAL A 69 15.20 -4.49 2.87
CA VAL A 69 16.65 -4.57 2.75
C VAL A 69 17.17 -3.13 2.81
N LEU A 70 17.57 -2.69 4.01
CA LEU A 70 18.09 -1.34 4.23
C LEU A 70 19.61 -1.35 4.00
N GLU A 71 20.13 -0.39 3.25
CA GLU A 71 21.57 -0.21 3.03
C GLU A 71 22.08 0.92 3.94
N ASP A 72 23.12 0.70 4.73
CA ASP A 72 23.77 1.79 5.48
C ASP A 72 24.71 2.63 4.60
N ALA A 73 25.27 3.69 5.17
CA ALA A 73 26.23 4.57 4.49
C ALA A 73 27.55 3.87 4.07
N MET A 74 27.75 2.60 4.45
CA MET A 74 28.91 1.79 4.14
C MET A 74 28.61 0.65 3.15
N GLY A 75 27.37 0.56 2.64
CA GLY A 75 26.95 -0.45 1.67
C GLY A 75 26.52 -1.78 2.28
N ASN A 76 26.34 -1.87 3.60
CA ASN A 76 25.88 -3.10 4.25
C ASN A 76 24.37 -3.21 4.16
N THR A 77 23.88 -4.39 3.74
CA THR A 77 22.45 -4.68 3.62
C THR A 77 21.91 -5.36 4.88
N TYR A 78 20.95 -4.71 5.55
CA TYR A 78 20.29 -5.19 6.76
C TYR A 78 18.93 -5.79 6.42
N LYS A 79 18.68 -6.99 6.94
CA LYS A 79 17.35 -7.59 7.01
C LYS A 79 16.69 -7.17 8.33
N GLY A 80 16.18 -5.94 8.40
CA GLY A 80 15.50 -5.43 9.59
C GLY A 80 14.04 -5.89 9.72
N VAL A 81 13.76 -6.78 10.68
CA VAL A 81 12.42 -6.87 11.29
C VAL A 81 12.23 -5.60 12.09
N THR A 82 11.71 -4.55 11.47
CA THR A 82 11.29 -3.36 12.20
C THR A 82 10.16 -3.77 13.15
N SER A 83 10.42 -3.71 14.46
CA SER A 83 9.44 -4.04 15.52
C SER A 83 8.20 -3.16 15.50
N ASP A 84 8.24 -2.03 14.79
CA ASP A 84 7.10 -1.19 14.47
C ASP A 84 7.08 -0.85 12.96
N PRO A 85 6.16 -1.42 12.17
CA PRO A 85 6.08 -1.18 10.74
C PRO A 85 5.66 0.26 10.38
N ARG A 86 5.23 1.08 11.35
CA ARG A 86 4.91 2.52 11.16
C ARG A 86 6.15 3.40 10.94
N ASN A 87 7.35 2.90 11.18
CA ASN A 87 8.59 3.66 10.96
C ASN A 87 9.24 3.35 9.60
N ILE A 88 8.63 2.49 8.80
CA ILE A 88 9.18 2.08 7.51
C ILE A 88 8.79 3.12 6.46
N VAL A 89 9.78 3.91 6.07
CA VAL A 89 9.73 4.78 4.90
C VAL A 89 10.69 4.20 3.88
N PHE A 90 10.21 3.94 2.68
CA PHE A 90 11.06 3.42 1.61
C PHE A 90 11.70 4.59 0.88
N PRO A 91 13.04 4.71 0.88
CA PRO A 91 13.73 5.76 0.15
C PRO A 91 13.41 5.70 -1.34
N GLU A 92 13.57 6.84 -2.01
CA GLU A 92 13.43 6.92 -3.47
C GLU A 92 14.32 5.89 -4.16
N ASN A 93 13.81 5.33 -5.25
CA ASN A 93 14.45 4.31 -6.07
C ASN A 93 14.75 2.98 -5.34
N THR A 94 14.11 2.74 -4.20
CA THR A 94 14.19 1.46 -3.49
C THR A 94 13.13 0.50 -4.04
N PRO A 95 13.49 -0.69 -4.53
CA PRO A 95 12.52 -1.72 -4.89
C PRO A 95 11.78 -2.24 -3.65
N VAL A 96 10.46 -2.27 -3.71
CA VAL A 96 9.55 -2.70 -2.63
C VAL A 96 8.45 -3.59 -3.18
N ASN A 97 7.78 -4.33 -2.30
CA ASN A 97 6.64 -5.16 -2.68
C ASN A 97 5.36 -4.31 -2.74
N ALA A 98 4.55 -4.56 -3.76
CA ALA A 98 3.22 -4.01 -3.92
C ALA A 98 2.23 -5.11 -4.33
N TRP A 99 1.04 -5.08 -3.76
CA TRP A 99 -0.02 -6.06 -3.98
C TRP A 99 -1.12 -5.46 -4.85
N VAL A 100 -1.52 -6.14 -5.90
CA VAL A 100 -2.62 -5.75 -6.79
C VAL A 100 -3.93 -6.26 -6.18
N PRO A 101 -4.86 -5.38 -5.74
CA PRO A 101 -6.07 -5.83 -5.09
C PRO A 101 -7.02 -6.60 -6.01
N GLY A 102 -7.25 -7.88 -5.70
CA GLY A 102 -8.27 -8.67 -6.36
C GLY A 102 -9.69 -8.33 -5.88
N LYS A 103 -10.71 -8.77 -6.62
CA LYS A 103 -12.12 -8.62 -6.21
C LYS A 103 -12.36 -9.26 -4.83
N ALA A 104 -13.13 -8.57 -3.99
CA ALA A 104 -13.52 -9.03 -2.66
C ALA A 104 -12.33 -9.29 -1.70
N ALA A 105 -11.14 -8.79 -2.03
CA ALA A 105 -9.98 -8.92 -1.15
C ALA A 105 -10.18 -8.12 0.15
N GLU A 106 -9.87 -8.74 1.27
CA GLU A 106 -10.03 -8.14 2.59
C GLU A 106 -8.71 -7.61 3.12
N ILE A 107 -8.73 -6.35 3.57
CA ILE A 107 -7.58 -5.65 4.13
C ILE A 107 -7.95 -4.91 5.41
N ALA A 108 -6.92 -4.53 6.16
CA ALA A 108 -7.06 -3.57 7.24
C ALA A 108 -5.96 -2.50 7.19
N MET A 109 -6.27 -1.28 7.62
CA MET A 109 -5.33 -0.16 7.70
C MET A 109 -5.36 0.53 9.04
N THR A 110 -4.22 1.03 9.52
CA THR A 110 -4.14 1.79 10.78
C THR A 110 -4.32 3.29 10.58
N GLU A 111 -3.94 3.82 9.42
CA GLU A 111 -3.99 5.26 9.13
C GLU A 111 -4.59 5.51 7.75
N VAL A 112 -5.62 6.36 7.70
CA VAL A 112 -6.31 6.77 6.46
C VAL A 112 -6.53 8.28 6.54
N ALA A 113 -6.25 8.99 5.46
CA ALA A 113 -6.40 10.45 5.44
C ALA A 113 -7.87 10.87 5.56
N GLY A 114 -8.09 12.05 6.14
CA GLY A 114 -9.43 12.63 6.30
C GLY A 114 -10.15 12.18 7.57
N THR A 115 -11.48 12.27 7.55
CA THR A 115 -12.33 12.01 8.73
C THR A 115 -13.18 10.77 8.49
N ALA A 116 -13.17 9.84 9.45
CA ALA A 116 -13.96 8.61 9.38
C ALA A 116 -15.46 8.81 9.57
N ASP A 117 -15.89 10.01 10.01
CA ASP A 117 -17.29 10.30 10.31
C ASP A 117 -18.18 10.12 9.06
N GLN A 118 -19.15 9.22 9.18
CA GLN A 118 -20.05 8.81 8.09
C GLN A 118 -19.36 8.21 6.85
N ALA A 119 -18.06 7.91 6.93
CA ALA A 119 -17.35 7.26 5.84
C ALA A 119 -17.90 5.84 5.64
N LYS A 120 -18.15 5.48 4.38
CA LYS A 120 -18.55 4.13 3.98
C LYS A 120 -17.44 3.41 3.23
N TYR A 121 -16.48 4.17 2.72
CA TYR A 121 -15.40 3.70 1.88
C TYR A 121 -14.07 4.31 2.29
N VAL A 122 -13.01 3.61 1.91
CA VAL A 122 -11.67 4.19 1.76
C VAL A 122 -11.30 4.09 0.29
N ILE A 123 -10.89 5.20 -0.29
CA ILE A 123 -10.66 5.30 -1.74
C ILE A 123 -9.26 5.84 -2.05
N TYR A 124 -8.82 5.56 -3.26
CA TYR A 124 -7.65 6.17 -3.88
C TYR A 124 -8.10 6.94 -5.11
N LYS A 125 -7.66 8.20 -5.24
CA LYS A 125 -8.02 9.10 -6.33
C LYS A 125 -6.86 9.30 -7.29
N ALA A 126 -7.17 9.82 -8.48
CA ALA A 126 -6.17 10.24 -9.43
C ALA A 126 -5.19 11.26 -8.82
N SER A 127 -3.92 11.17 -9.19
CA SER A 127 -2.80 11.97 -8.71
C SER A 127 -2.52 11.88 -7.21
N SER A 128 -3.09 10.90 -6.49
CA SER A 128 -2.82 10.66 -5.08
C SER A 128 -2.45 9.20 -4.83
N MET A 129 -1.34 9.00 -4.11
CA MET A 129 -0.97 7.68 -3.60
C MET A 129 -1.66 7.36 -2.27
N LYS A 130 -2.27 8.33 -1.59
CA LYS A 130 -2.75 8.17 -0.22
C LYS A 130 -4.20 7.69 -0.18
N PRO A 131 -4.54 6.76 0.73
CA PRO A 131 -5.93 6.40 0.99
C PRO A 131 -6.65 7.55 1.70
N GLU A 132 -7.91 7.77 1.35
CA GLU A 132 -8.78 8.74 2.03
C GLU A 132 -10.16 8.15 2.36
N TYR A 133 -10.75 8.61 3.47
CA TYR A 133 -12.13 8.29 3.79
C TYR A 133 -13.11 8.97 2.83
N ALA A 134 -14.15 8.25 2.42
CA ALA A 134 -15.19 8.76 1.55
C ALA A 134 -16.59 8.21 1.87
N LYS A 135 -17.62 8.99 1.52
CA LYS A 135 -19.04 8.61 1.67
C LYS A 135 -19.56 7.77 0.51
N ASP A 136 -18.95 7.93 -0.66
CA ASP A 136 -19.24 7.22 -1.91
C ASP A 136 -17.94 6.95 -2.68
N THR A 137 -18.06 6.38 -3.88
CA THR A 137 -16.94 5.97 -4.73
C THR A 137 -16.71 6.91 -5.91
N THR A 138 -17.26 8.13 -5.86
CA THR A 138 -17.07 9.14 -6.91
C THR A 138 -15.58 9.46 -7.05
N ASP A 139 -15.11 9.49 -8.29
CA ASP A 139 -13.70 9.75 -8.66
C ASP A 139 -12.67 8.74 -8.11
N ALA A 140 -13.12 7.64 -7.51
CA ALA A 140 -12.23 6.59 -7.05
C ALA A 140 -11.59 5.87 -8.25
N LEU A 141 -10.31 5.54 -8.11
CA LEU A 141 -9.58 4.60 -8.95
C LEU A 141 -9.52 3.20 -8.30
N ILE A 142 -9.44 3.17 -6.98
CA ILE A 142 -9.66 1.98 -6.14
C ILE A 142 -10.61 2.37 -5.02
N ALA A 143 -11.53 1.49 -4.66
CA ALA A 143 -12.36 1.65 -3.47
C ALA A 143 -12.45 0.38 -2.63
N PHE A 144 -12.38 0.57 -1.31
CA PHE A 144 -12.66 -0.45 -0.32
C PHE A 144 -13.89 -0.04 0.49
N LYS A 145 -14.87 -0.93 0.60
CA LYS A 145 -16.01 -0.73 1.48
C LYS A 145 -15.59 -1.06 2.91
N ILE A 146 -15.87 -0.14 3.83
CA ILE A 146 -15.60 -0.34 5.26
C ILE A 146 -16.56 -1.41 5.79
N THR A 147 -16.02 -2.45 6.41
CA THR A 147 -16.76 -3.57 7.01
C THR A 147 -16.79 -3.49 8.53
N GLY A 148 -15.82 -2.80 9.14
CA GLY A 148 -15.78 -2.62 10.58
C GLY A 148 -14.51 -1.94 11.07
N ASN A 149 -14.31 -2.00 12.38
CA ASN A 149 -13.07 -1.57 13.02
C ASN A 149 -12.53 -2.72 13.86
N GLY A 150 -11.22 -2.85 13.88
CA GLY A 150 -10.49 -3.84 14.65
C GLY A 150 -9.27 -3.24 15.33
N PHE A 151 -8.35 -4.09 15.76
CA PHE A 151 -7.08 -3.68 16.32
C PHE A 151 -5.95 -4.60 15.89
N VAL A 152 -4.76 -4.04 15.74
CA VAL A 152 -3.51 -4.79 15.62
C VAL A 152 -2.63 -4.49 16.83
N SER A 153 -1.95 -5.51 17.34
CA SER A 153 -0.98 -5.34 18.41
C SER A 153 0.39 -5.03 17.81
N ILE A 154 1.00 -3.93 18.22
CA ILE A 154 2.37 -3.54 17.86
C ILE A 154 3.18 -3.44 19.14
N GLY A 155 4.00 -4.47 19.41
CA GLY A 155 4.60 -4.65 20.72
C GLY A 155 3.53 -4.69 21.81
N ASN A 156 3.53 -3.69 22.70
CA ASN A 156 2.56 -3.57 23.80
C ASN A 156 1.38 -2.63 23.49
N GLU A 157 1.35 -1.98 22.32
CA GLU A 157 0.30 -1.05 21.92
C GLU A 157 -0.81 -1.77 21.15
N ARG A 158 -2.08 -1.43 21.41
CA ARG A 158 -3.22 -1.83 20.56
C ARG A 158 -3.59 -0.66 19.67
N VAL A 159 -3.25 -0.78 18.38
CA VAL A 159 -3.52 0.25 17.37
C VAL A 159 -4.84 -0.08 16.67
N LYS A 160 -5.72 0.93 16.56
CA LYS A 160 -6.99 0.77 15.82
C LYS A 160 -6.72 0.49 14.36
N THR A 161 -7.58 -0.33 13.76
CA THR A 161 -7.58 -0.60 12.34
C THR A 161 -8.98 -0.43 11.78
N VAL A 162 -9.08 0.02 10.53
CA VAL A 162 -10.30 -0.01 9.75
C VAL A 162 -10.26 -1.25 8.89
N GLU A 163 -11.28 -2.09 9.00
CA GLU A 163 -11.41 -3.34 8.25
C GLU A 163 -12.26 -3.10 7.02
N MET A 164 -11.83 -3.62 5.87
CA MET A 164 -12.40 -3.25 4.59
C MET A 164 -12.31 -4.37 3.56
N ILE A 165 -13.21 -4.31 2.57
CA ILE A 165 -13.26 -5.24 1.44
C ILE A 165 -13.19 -4.49 0.11
N HIS A 166 -12.35 -4.95 -0.81
CA HIS A 166 -12.24 -4.36 -2.14
C HIS A 166 -13.52 -4.54 -2.93
N ILE A 167 -14.00 -3.46 -3.55
CA ILE A 167 -15.19 -3.47 -4.40
C ILE A 167 -14.82 -3.04 -5.82
N GLU A 168 -15.48 -3.64 -6.81
CA GLU A 168 -15.39 -3.19 -8.19
C GLU A 168 -16.13 -1.87 -8.34
N LEU A 169 -15.47 -0.92 -9.00
CA LEU A 169 -16.06 0.36 -9.36
C LEU A 169 -16.91 0.20 -10.62
N ALA A 170 -18.04 0.89 -10.65
CA ALA A 170 -18.87 1.02 -11.84
C ALA A 170 -18.26 1.98 -12.89
#